data_AF-A0AA97AHA2-F1
#
_entry.id   AF-A0AA97AHA2-F1
#
_cell.length_a   1.000
_cell.length_b   1.000
_cell.length_c   1.000
_cell.angle_alpha   90.00
_cell.angle_beta   90.00
_cell.angle_gamma   90.00
#
_symmetry.space_group_name_H-M   'P 1'
#
loop_
_entity.id
_entity.type
_entity.pdbx_description
1 polymer ?
#
loop_
_entity_poly.entity_id
_entity_poly.type
_entity_poly.pdbx_seq_one_letter_code
_entity_poly.pdbx_strand_id
1 'polypeptide(L)'
;MLRQWRQPGTRPGSAGYRDCAVDDIALPLPLGYDDKQTGLDQLLDLVRDHCENYLKAEVLPHVPDAWIDHSKTKVGYEIPLNRHFYVYQPPRPLEEIEDDIKQLEADIVKMLGTIV
;
A
#
# COMPACT_ATOMS: atom_id res chain seq x y z
N MET A 1 22.98 -36.40 0.18
CA MET A 1 22.10 -35.80 1.21
C MET A 1 21.89 -34.35 0.80
N LEU A 2 20.75 -33.82 0.36
CA LEU A 2 19.34 -34.22 0.38
C LEU A 2 18.75 -33.93 -1.01
N ARG A 3 17.98 -34.88 -1.54
CA ARG A 3 17.15 -34.76 -2.76
C ARG A 3 15.73 -34.33 -2.36
N GLN A 4 14.90 -34.01 -3.38
CA GLN A 4 13.48 -33.64 -3.35
C GLN A 4 13.24 -32.19 -2.86
N TRP A 5 12.68 -31.28 -3.65
CA TRP A 5 11.36 -31.38 -4.27
C TRP A 5 11.26 -30.67 -5.63
N ARG A 6 11.05 -31.46 -6.69
CA ARG A 6 10.30 -31.05 -7.89
C ARG A 6 9.21 -32.10 -8.07
N GLN A 7 7.96 -31.67 -8.19
CA GLN A 7 7.04 -32.28 -9.16
C GLN A 7 6.25 -31.16 -9.83
N PRO A 8 6.16 -31.15 -11.17
CA PRO A 8 5.29 -30.27 -11.94
C PRO A 8 3.89 -30.90 -11.99
N GLY A 9 2.88 -30.15 -11.58
CA GLY A 9 1.51 -30.62 -11.54
C GLY A 9 0.55 -29.46 -11.68
N THR A 10 0.09 -29.25 -12.91
CA THR A 10 -1.09 -28.46 -13.27
C THR A 10 -2.27 -28.80 -12.35
N ARG A 11 -2.75 -27.82 -11.58
CA ARG A 11 -4.14 -27.80 -11.10
C ARG A 11 -4.94 -26.88 -12.03
N PRO A 12 -5.95 -27.39 -12.75
CA PRO A 12 -6.93 -26.54 -13.41
C PRO A 12 -7.96 -26.10 -12.36
N GLY A 13 -8.38 -24.84 -12.39
CA GLY A 13 -9.52 -24.34 -11.59
C GLY A 13 -9.14 -23.45 -10.42
N SER A 14 -8.94 -22.17 -10.71
CA SER A 14 -9.32 -21.01 -9.88
C SER A 14 -9.01 -19.76 -10.69
N ALA A 15 -9.76 -19.61 -11.78
CA ALA A 15 -9.90 -18.31 -12.42
C ALA A 15 -10.57 -17.39 -11.41
N GLY A 16 -9.92 -16.28 -11.05
CA GLY A 16 -10.58 -15.27 -10.21
C GLY A 16 -9.68 -14.31 -9.45
N TYR A 17 -8.38 -14.59 -9.28
CA TYR A 17 -7.52 -13.63 -8.56
C TYR A 17 -6.01 -13.84 -8.81
N ARG A 18 -5.51 -13.63 -10.03
CA ARG A 18 -4.06 -13.70 -10.31
C ARG A 18 -3.48 -12.61 -11.22
N ASP A 19 -4.21 -11.55 -11.52
CA ASP A 19 -3.71 -10.52 -12.46
C ASP A 19 -3.44 -9.17 -11.77
N CYS A 20 -2.91 -9.20 -10.54
CA CYS A 20 -2.32 -8.02 -9.91
C CYS A 20 -0.89 -8.31 -9.41
N ALA A 21 -0.15 -9.17 -10.11
CA ALA A 21 1.29 -9.26 -9.95
C ALA A 21 1.92 -8.10 -10.75
N VAL A 22 1.98 -6.91 -10.16
CA VAL A 22 2.91 -5.86 -10.62
C VAL A 22 4.26 -6.11 -9.95
N ASP A 23 4.91 -7.23 -10.32
CA ASP A 23 6.24 -7.59 -9.80
C ASP A 23 7.37 -6.70 -10.35
N ASP A 24 7.05 -5.72 -11.21
CA ASP A 24 8.03 -4.84 -11.89
C ASP A 24 7.83 -3.34 -11.63
N ILE A 25 7.49 -2.93 -10.40
CA ILE A 25 7.61 -1.51 -10.02
C ILE A 25 8.94 -1.31 -9.29
N ALA A 26 9.95 -0.87 -10.04
CA ALA A 26 11.16 -0.32 -9.43
C ALA A 26 10.77 0.93 -8.62
N LEU A 27 10.66 0.79 -7.30
CA LEU A 27 10.39 1.91 -6.39
C LEU A 27 11.52 2.95 -6.54
N PRO A 28 11.23 4.18 -7.01
CA PRO A 28 12.26 5.11 -7.45
C PRO A 28 12.93 5.89 -6.31
N LEU A 29 12.79 5.47 -5.05
CA LEU A 29 13.23 6.29 -3.91
C LEU A 29 14.09 5.47 -2.95
N PRO A 30 15.36 5.88 -2.71
CA PRO A 30 16.13 5.41 -1.58
C PRO A 30 15.62 6.15 -0.33
N LEU A 31 14.39 5.85 0.09
CA LEU A 31 13.87 6.31 1.37
C LEU A 31 14.28 5.26 2.39
N GLY A 32 15.45 5.44 3.00
CA GLY A 32 15.72 4.81 4.30
C GLY A 32 14.60 5.22 5.25
N TYR A 33 13.85 4.24 5.75
CA TYR A 33 12.70 4.48 6.64
C TYR A 33 13.16 5.02 8.02
N ASP A 34 14.46 4.89 8.29
CA ASP A 34 15.04 5.00 9.61
C ASP A 34 16.42 5.64 9.63
N ASP A 35 16.82 6.46 8.65
CA ASP A 35 18.13 7.10 8.71
C ASP A 35 18.07 8.60 8.42
N LYS A 36 18.61 9.37 9.38
CA LYS A 36 18.74 10.84 9.44
C LYS A 36 19.61 11.45 8.32
N GLN A 37 19.79 10.72 7.22
CA GLN A 37 20.68 11.04 6.12
C GLN A 37 19.92 11.18 4.80
N THR A 38 18.71 11.75 4.84
CA THR A 38 18.12 12.32 3.63
C THR A 38 18.79 13.67 3.42
N GLY A 39 19.34 13.95 2.23
CA GLY A 39 19.89 15.27 1.87
C GLY A 39 18.80 16.34 1.77
N LEU A 40 18.11 16.60 2.87
CA LEU A 40 16.94 17.46 2.99
C LEU A 40 17.28 18.95 2.91
N ASP A 41 18.55 19.30 3.11
CA ASP A 41 19.03 20.68 3.20
C ASP A 41 18.66 21.50 1.94
N GLN A 42 18.79 20.91 0.75
CA GLN A 42 18.43 21.56 -0.51
C GLN A 42 16.92 21.83 -0.63
N LEU A 43 16.09 20.96 -0.04
CA LEU A 43 14.64 21.11 -0.06
C LEU A 43 14.18 22.17 0.94
N LEU A 44 14.84 22.24 2.11
CA LEU A 44 14.57 23.25 3.12
C LEU A 44 14.85 24.67 2.60
N ASP A 45 15.95 24.86 1.86
CA ASP A 45 16.28 26.16 1.27
C ASP A 45 15.19 26.67 0.31
N LEU A 46 14.62 25.78 -0.52
CA LEU A 46 13.55 26.14 -1.45
C LEU A 46 12.24 26.52 -0.72
N VAL A 47 11.92 25.80 0.36
CA VAL A 47 10.68 25.99 1.11
C VAL A 47 10.76 27.21 2.05
N ARG A 48 11.95 27.57 2.50
CA ARG A 48 12.17 28.66 3.46
C ARG A 48 11.56 29.98 2.99
N ASP A 49 11.85 30.40 1.75
CA ASP A 49 11.36 31.67 1.22
C ASP A 49 9.83 31.71 1.12
N HIS A 50 9.21 30.56 0.77
CA HIS A 50 7.77 30.42 0.75
C HIS A 50 7.16 30.53 2.16
N CYS A 51 7.76 29.87 3.15
CA CYS A 51 7.32 29.95 4.55
C CYS A 51 7.42 31.37 5.11
N GLU A 52 8.50 32.09 4.84
CA GLU A 52 8.69 33.48 5.27
C GLU A 52 7.68 34.43 4.62
N ASN A 53 7.37 34.24 3.33
CA ASN A 53 6.36 35.04 2.64
C ASN A 53 4.96 34.79 3.20
N TYR A 54 4.62 33.53 3.49
CA TYR A 54 3.35 33.17 4.12
C TYR A 54 3.23 33.75 5.53
N LEU A 55 4.30 33.67 6.33
CA LEU A 55 4.35 34.27 7.67
C LEU A 55 4.04 35.77 7.61
N LYS A 56 4.65 36.49 6.66
CA LYS A 56 4.43 37.93 6.49
C LYS A 56 3.02 38.28 6.03
N ALA A 57 2.46 37.50 5.11
CA ALA A 57 1.15 37.77 4.53
C ALA A 57 -0.01 37.44 5.48
N GLU A 58 0.07 36.29 6.15
CA GLU A 58 -1.07 35.73 6.88
C GLU A 58 -0.89 35.79 8.40
N VAL A 59 0.34 35.72 8.92
CA VAL A 59 0.57 35.59 10.37
C VAL A 59 0.89 36.91 11.04
N LEU A 60 1.86 37.68 10.52
CA LEU A 60 2.26 38.96 11.10
C LEU A 60 1.15 40.01 11.26
N PRO A 61 0.11 40.08 10.39
CA PRO A 61 -1.01 40.99 10.59
C PRO A 61 -1.86 40.66 11.83
N HIS A 62 -1.84 39.39 12.26
CA HIS A 62 -2.62 38.91 13.41
C HIS A 62 -1.77 38.78 14.68
N VAL A 63 -0.51 38.35 14.54
CA VAL A 63 0.40 38.04 15.64
C VAL A 63 1.80 38.57 15.29
N PRO A 64 2.16 39.78 15.76
CA PRO A 64 3.39 40.46 15.36
C PRO A 64 4.67 39.88 15.99
N ASP A 65 4.56 39.06 17.03
CA ASP A 65 5.67 38.37 17.71
C ASP A 65 5.92 36.95 17.16
N ALA A 66 5.20 36.54 16.10
CA ALA A 66 5.39 35.25 15.47
C ALA A 66 6.70 35.18 14.68
N TRP A 67 7.43 34.08 14.82
CA TRP A 67 8.66 33.79 14.09
C TRP A 67 8.79 32.28 13.82
N ILE A 68 9.58 31.91 12.81
CA ILE A 68 9.79 30.52 12.41
C ILE A 68 11.17 30.02 12.88
N ASP A 69 11.18 28.89 13.59
CA ASP A 69 12.41 28.19 13.97
C ASP A 69 12.84 27.20 12.88
N HIS A 70 13.71 27.66 11.98
CA HIS A 70 14.23 26.86 10.86
C HIS A 70 15.04 25.63 11.32
N SER A 71 15.56 25.62 12.55
CA SER A 71 16.33 24.48 13.08
C SER A 71 15.48 23.25 13.39
N LYS A 72 14.17 23.44 13.60
CA LYS A 72 13.20 22.38 13.91
C LYS A 72 12.26 22.06 12.76
N THR A 73 12.47 22.69 11.61
CA THR A 73 11.59 22.53 10.45
C THR A 73 11.79 21.15 9.85
N LYS A 74 10.69 20.40 9.70
CA LYS A 74 10.68 19.07 9.08
C LYS A 74 9.78 19.12 7.86
N VAL A 75 10.30 18.70 6.71
CA VAL A 75 9.49 18.56 5.48
C VAL A 75 8.94 17.15 5.45
N GLY A 76 7.62 17.03 5.48
CA GLY A 76 6.90 15.77 5.33
C GLY A 76 5.84 15.91 4.26
N TYR A 77 5.66 14.87 3.45
CA TYR A 77 4.57 14.76 2.49
C TYR A 77 3.71 13.57 2.86
N GLU A 78 2.40 13.76 2.87
CA GLU A 78 1.44 12.66 2.97
C GLU A 78 1.11 12.18 1.56
N ILE A 79 1.32 10.88 1.29
CA ILE A 79 0.91 10.26 0.05
C ILE A 79 -0.41 9.54 0.31
N PRO A 80 -1.56 10.06 -0.15
CA PRO A 80 -2.84 9.41 0.07
C PRO A 80 -2.93 8.14 -0.81
N LEU A 81 -2.45 7.02 -0.28
CA LEU A 81 -2.37 5.75 -1.00
C LEU A 81 -3.73 5.33 -1.55
N ASN A 82 -4.78 5.45 -0.74
CA ASN A 82 -6.14 5.07 -1.12
C ASN A 82 -6.69 5.92 -2.29
N ARG A 83 -6.22 7.15 -2.48
CA ARG A 83 -6.69 7.99 -3.60
C ARG A 83 -6.09 7.54 -4.92
N HIS A 84 -4.83 7.13 -4.91
CA HIS A 84 -4.05 6.89 -6.13
C HIS A 84 -3.94 5.42 -6.50
N PHE A 85 -3.98 4.52 -5.52
CA PHE A 85 -3.73 3.10 -5.71
C PHE A 85 -4.96 2.23 -5.43
N TYR A 86 -6.10 2.82 -5.04
CA TYR A 86 -7.32 2.05 -4.88
C TYR A 86 -7.93 1.74 -6.25
N VAL A 87 -7.86 0.47 -6.62
CA VAL A 87 -8.61 -0.10 -7.74
C VAL A 87 -9.79 -0.85 -7.15
N TYR A 88 -11.01 -0.40 -7.47
CA TYR A 88 -12.22 -1.11 -7.05
C TYR A 88 -12.23 -2.51 -7.66
N GLN A 89 -12.30 -3.52 -6.81
CA GLN A 89 -12.51 -4.89 -7.24
C GLN A 89 -13.93 -5.31 -6.83
N PRO A 90 -14.81 -5.60 -7.80
CA PRO A 90 -16.13 -6.07 -7.49
C PRO A 90 -16.04 -7.43 -6.77
N PRO A 91 -16.94 -7.70 -5.81
CA PRO A 91 -17.03 -9.01 -5.20
C PRO A 91 -17.42 -10.06 -6.24
N ARG A 92 -17.00 -11.32 -6.01
CA ARG A 92 -17.43 -12.47 -6.82
C ARG A 92 -18.97 -12.57 -6.87
N PRO A 93 -19.55 -12.99 -8.01
CA PRO A 93 -21.00 -13.07 -8.18
C PRO A 93 -21.63 -14.09 -7.21
N LEU A 94 -22.90 -13.86 -6.86
CA LEU A 94 -23.61 -14.66 -5.87
C LEU A 94 -23.79 -16.13 -6.31
N GLU A 95 -24.06 -16.36 -7.58
CA GLU A 95 -24.24 -17.71 -8.15
C GLU A 95 -22.99 -18.58 -7.93
N GLU A 96 -21.79 -18.02 -8.12
CA GLU A 96 -20.54 -18.73 -7.84
C GLU A 96 -20.41 -19.08 -6.35
N ILE A 97 -20.87 -18.22 -5.44
CA ILE A 97 -20.82 -18.48 -3.99
C ILE A 97 -21.76 -19.64 -3.65
N GLU A 98 -22.97 -19.64 -4.20
CA GLU A 98 -23.95 -20.71 -3.97
C GLU A 98 -23.46 -22.06 -4.48
N ASP A 99 -22.83 -22.09 -5.64
CA ASP A 99 -22.31 -23.32 -6.24
C ASP A 99 -21.10 -23.86 -5.46
N ASP A 100 -20.20 -22.99 -5.01
CA ASP A 100 -19.10 -23.37 -4.10
C ASP A 100 -19.64 -23.98 -2.79
N ILE A 101 -20.68 -23.36 -2.21
CA ILE A 101 -21.30 -23.87 -0.97
C ILE A 101 -21.90 -25.26 -1.21
N LYS A 102 -22.68 -25.45 -2.29
CA LYS A 102 -23.28 -26.76 -2.60
C LYS A 102 -22.22 -27.83 -2.87
N GLN A 103 -21.11 -27.48 -3.54
CA GLN A 103 -20.00 -28.42 -3.73
C GLN A 103 -19.37 -28.82 -2.40
N LEU A 104 -19.08 -27.85 -1.53
CA LEU A 104 -18.51 -28.11 -0.22
C LEU A 104 -19.44 -28.98 0.65
N GLU A 105 -20.75 -28.73 0.61
CA GLU A 105 -21.76 -29.56 1.28
C GLU A 105 -21.74 -30.99 0.77
N ALA A 106 -21.72 -31.18 -0.55
CA ALA A 106 -21.65 -32.51 -1.16
C ALA A 106 -20.35 -33.26 -0.80
N ASP A 107 -19.22 -32.56 -0.78
CA ASP A 107 -17.92 -33.11 -0.41
C ASP A 107 -17.88 -33.53 1.07
N ILE A 108 -18.47 -32.73 1.96
CA ILE A 108 -18.60 -33.06 3.39
C ILE A 108 -19.44 -34.32 3.57
N VAL A 109 -20.60 -34.40 2.93
CA VAL A 109 -21.47 -35.59 3.00
C VAL A 109 -20.75 -36.84 2.47
N LYS A 110 -20.01 -36.71 1.37
CA LYS A 110 -19.21 -37.81 0.79
C LYS A 110 -18.11 -38.29 1.74
N MET A 111 -17.40 -37.38 2.39
CA MET A 111 -16.36 -37.72 3.37
C MET A 111 -16.94 -38.43 4.59
N LEU A 112 -18.07 -37.95 5.12
CA LEU A 112 -18.73 -38.57 6.28
C LEU A 112 -19.31 -39.95 5.95
N GLY A 113 -19.90 -40.12 4.77
CA GLY A 113 -20.42 -41.41 4.30
C GLY A 113 -19.34 -42.48 4.07
N THR A 114 -18.07 -42.08 3.95
CA THR A 114 -16.94 -43.02 3.80
C THR A 114 -16.44 -43.56 5.15
N ILE A 115 -16.86 -42.96 6.27
CA ILE A 115 -16.43 -43.31 7.64
C ILE A 115 -17.45 -44.25 8.34
N VAL A 116 -18.61 -44.51 7.72
CA VAL A 116 -19.67 -45.41 8.24
C VAL A 116 -19.66 -46.74 7.52
#